data_AF-A0A2M8F4E4-F1
#
_entry.id   AF-A0A2M8F4E4-F1
#
_cell.length_a   1.000
_cell.length_b   1.000
_cell.length_c   1.000
_cell.angle_alpha   90.00
_cell.angle_beta   90.00
_cell.angle_gamma   90.00
#
_symmetry.space_group_name_H-M   'P 1'
#
loop_
_entity.id
_entity.type
_entity.pdbx_description
1 polymer ?
#
loop_
_entity_poly.entity_id
_entity_poly.type
_entity_poly.pdbx_seq_one_letter_code
_entity_poly.pdbx_strand_id
1 'polypeptide(L)'
;MNKKYIRIVISAVTLIVVAWTLIPLASKYLNPPKYAPKGYHVDFDSKIENATRVITLKDSGDKHTIGISQSAEDLSACNGEMRTIIETQVCWGLKLPSTNDLIITWKKNGYTYIVKTNDSLSIDDVASMISNL
;
A
#
# COMPACT_ATOMS: atom_id res chain seq x y z
N MET A 1 53.40 -17.12 14.95
CA MET A 1 51.93 -17.22 14.74
C MET A 1 51.37 -15.87 14.30
N ASN A 2 50.88 -15.82 13.05
CA ASN A 2 50.65 -14.62 12.26
C ASN A 2 49.33 -13.90 12.63
N LYS A 3 49.43 -12.79 13.37
CA LYS A 3 48.31 -11.89 13.74
C LYS A 3 47.61 -11.20 12.54
N LYS A 4 48.11 -11.37 11.30
CA LYS A 4 47.53 -10.74 10.09
C LYS A 4 46.26 -11.42 9.58
N TYR A 5 46.06 -12.72 9.82
CA TYR A 5 44.92 -13.47 9.25
C TYR A 5 43.60 -13.23 10.00
N ILE A 6 43.64 -12.87 11.28
CA ILE A 6 42.45 -12.70 12.11
C ILE A 6 41.66 -11.43 11.75
N ARG A 7 42.34 -10.37 11.28
CA ARG A 7 41.67 -9.10 10.95
C ARG A 7 40.82 -9.15 9.68
N ILE A 8 41.17 -10.02 8.73
CA ILE A 8 40.49 -10.10 7.44
C ILE A 8 39.18 -10.89 7.54
N VAL A 9 39.16 -11.96 8.35
CA VAL A 9 37.96 -12.80 8.51
C VAL A 9 36.82 -12.04 9.20
N ILE A 10 37.14 -11.16 10.16
CA ILE A 10 36.11 -10.38 10.87
C ILE A 10 35.50 -9.30 9.96
N SER A 11 36.26 -8.71 9.03
CA SER A 11 35.73 -7.67 8.12
C SER A 11 34.78 -8.21 7.04
N ALA A 12 34.90 -9.49 6.68
CA ALA A 12 34.01 -10.09 5.67
C ALA A 12 32.65 -10.50 6.28
N VAL A 13 32.62 -10.91 7.55
CA VAL A 13 31.39 -11.35 8.22
C VAL A 13 30.46 -10.15 8.51
N THR A 14 31.00 -8.97 8.81
CA THR A 14 30.19 -7.76 9.00
C THR A 14 29.55 -7.25 7.72
N LEU A 15 30.19 -7.40 6.56
CA LEU A 15 29.65 -6.91 5.28
C LEU A 15 28.47 -7.74 4.77
N ILE A 16 28.40 -9.02 5.13
CA ILE A 16 27.30 -9.90 4.70
C ILE A 16 26.04 -9.69 5.54
N VAL A 17 26.17 -9.35 6.84
CA VAL A 17 25.00 -9.10 7.70
C VAL A 17 24.28 -7.80 7.32
N VAL A 18 24.99 -6.76 6.91
CA VAL A 18 24.39 -5.48 6.50
C VAL A 18 23.66 -5.59 5.15
N ALA A 19 24.09 -6.50 4.27
CA ALA A 19 23.41 -6.72 2.99
C ALA A 19 22.04 -7.40 3.17
N TRP A 20 21.88 -8.30 4.15
CA TRP A 20 20.62 -9.02 4.39
C TRP A 20 19.57 -8.22 5.17
N THR A 21 19.96 -7.16 5.89
CA THR A 21 18.98 -6.28 6.56
C THR A 21 18.42 -5.18 5.64
N LEU A 22 19.07 -4.90 4.51
CA LEU A 22 18.63 -3.86 3.55
C LEU A 22 17.75 -4.40 2.41
N ILE A 23 17.79 -5.70 2.12
CA ILE A 23 16.99 -6.31 1.04
C ILE A 23 15.46 -6.32 1.31
N PRO A 24 14.92 -6.42 2.54
CA PRO A 24 13.47 -6.45 2.70
C PRO A 24 12.82 -5.07 2.53
N LEU A 25 13.56 -4.00 2.26
CA LEU A 25 12.97 -2.66 2.03
C LEU A 25 12.66 -2.40 0.56
N ALA A 26 13.43 -2.96 -0.38
CA ALA A 26 13.24 -2.70 -1.81
C ALA A 26 12.04 -3.42 -2.44
N SER A 27 11.58 -4.53 -1.83
CA SER A 27 10.43 -5.31 -2.31
C SER A 27 9.09 -4.96 -1.62
N LYS A 28 9.08 -3.96 -0.73
CA LYS A 28 7.90 -3.56 0.07
C LYS A 28 7.09 -2.42 -0.54
N TYR A 29 7.23 -2.22 -1.84
CA TYR A 29 6.72 -1.04 -2.49
C TYR A 29 5.47 -1.37 -3.29
N LEU A 30 4.38 -0.66 -3.00
CA LEU A 30 3.15 -0.66 -3.78
C LEU A 30 3.50 -0.41 -5.26
N ASN A 31 3.30 -1.44 -6.09
CA ASN A 31 3.42 -1.30 -7.53
C ASN A 31 2.28 -0.40 -8.03
N PRO A 32 2.47 0.30 -9.16
CA PRO A 32 1.35 0.96 -9.83
C PRO A 32 0.21 -0.04 -10.02
N PRO A 33 -1.04 0.28 -9.64
CA PRO A 33 -2.15 -0.61 -9.86
C PRO A 33 -2.29 -0.83 -11.37
N LYS A 34 -2.46 -2.09 -11.79
CA LYS A 34 -2.77 -2.43 -13.19
C LYS A 34 -4.20 -2.04 -13.57
N TYR A 35 -5.01 -1.65 -12.58
CA TYR A 35 -6.41 -1.27 -12.73
C TYR A 35 -6.62 0.18 -12.30
N ALA A 36 -7.34 0.94 -13.12
CA ALA A 36 -7.96 2.20 -12.74
C ALA A 36 -9.46 2.11 -13.06
N PRO A 37 -10.36 2.55 -12.17
CA PRO A 37 -11.79 2.62 -12.46
C PRO A 37 -12.09 3.42 -13.72
N LYS A 38 -13.23 3.14 -14.36
CA LYS A 38 -13.62 3.81 -15.61
C LYS A 38 -13.65 5.34 -15.42
N GLY A 39 -12.96 6.05 -16.31
CA GLY A 39 -12.86 7.52 -16.27
C GLY A 39 -11.68 8.04 -15.44
N TYR A 40 -11.00 7.16 -14.70
CA TYR A 40 -9.76 7.49 -14.01
C TYR A 40 -8.54 7.07 -14.83
N HIS A 41 -7.46 7.82 -14.68
CA HIS A 41 -6.14 7.45 -15.15
C HIS A 41 -5.18 7.37 -13.95
N VAL A 42 -4.15 6.54 -14.09
CA VAL A 42 -3.12 6.38 -13.06
C VAL A 42 -2.20 7.60 -13.14
N ASP A 43 -2.29 8.48 -12.16
CA ASP A 43 -1.29 9.54 -11.95
C ASP A 43 -0.30 9.06 -10.88
N PHE A 44 0.80 8.46 -11.33
CA PHE A 44 1.78 7.86 -10.43
C PHE A 44 2.65 8.94 -9.77
N ASP A 45 2.09 9.67 -8.81
CA ASP A 45 2.83 10.49 -7.85
C ASP A 45 2.97 9.70 -6.54
N SER A 46 3.95 8.78 -6.50
CA SER A 46 4.18 7.99 -5.30
C SER A 46 4.87 8.84 -4.24
N LYS A 47 4.10 9.34 -3.27
CA LYS A 47 4.64 9.96 -2.06
C LYS A 47 4.76 8.93 -0.96
N ILE A 48 5.88 9.00 -0.24
CA ILE A 48 6.08 8.23 0.99
C ILE A 48 5.73 9.17 2.13
N GLU A 49 4.57 8.95 2.75
CA GLU A 49 4.16 9.66 3.95
C GLU A 49 4.05 8.64 5.08
N ASN A 50 4.76 8.84 6.19
CA ASN A 50 4.70 7.94 7.37
C ASN A 50 4.86 6.45 7.01
N ALA A 51 5.88 6.12 6.20
CA ALA A 51 6.13 4.75 5.69
C ALA A 51 5.00 4.12 4.86
N THR A 52 4.01 4.92 4.45
CA THR A 52 2.90 4.51 3.60
C THR A 52 3.14 5.07 2.20
N ARG A 53 3.06 4.22 1.16
CA ARG A 53 3.03 4.70 -0.22
C ARG A 53 1.61 5.06 -0.60
N VAL A 54 1.42 6.21 -1.23
CA VAL A 54 0.12 6.63 -1.77
C VAL A 54 0.19 6.65 -3.29
N ILE A 55 -0.79 6.06 -3.95
CA ILE A 55 -1.01 6.14 -5.40
C ILE A 55 -2.30 6.90 -5.60
N THR A 56 -2.28 7.94 -6.44
CA THR A 56 -3.46 8.76 -6.70
C THR A 56 -3.98 8.48 -8.10
N LEU A 57 -5.24 8.08 -8.22
CA LEU A 57 -5.93 8.04 -9.51
C LEU A 57 -6.73 9.33 -9.66
N LYS A 58 -6.69 9.94 -10.84
CA LYS A 58 -7.43 11.17 -11.15
C LYS A 58 -8.39 10.96 -12.30
N ASP A 59 -9.54 11.61 -12.25
CA ASP A 59 -10.45 11.68 -13.40
C ASP A 59 -9.93 12.67 -14.45
N SER A 60 -10.53 12.69 -15.65
CA SER A 60 -10.08 13.58 -16.75
C SER A 60 -10.18 15.08 -16.45
N GLY A 61 -10.76 15.47 -15.31
CA GLY A 61 -10.86 16.86 -14.86
C GLY A 61 -10.12 17.18 -13.56
N ASP A 62 -9.36 16.23 -12.99
CA ASP A 62 -8.68 16.33 -11.68
C ASP A 62 -9.62 16.72 -10.51
N LYS A 63 -10.93 16.49 -10.65
CA LYS A 63 -11.96 16.83 -9.66
C LYS A 63 -12.17 15.71 -8.65
N HIS A 64 -11.98 14.47 -9.10
CA HIS A 64 -12.15 13.27 -8.29
C HIS A 64 -10.83 12.55 -8.15
N THR A 65 -10.54 12.11 -6.93
CA THR A 65 -9.29 11.40 -6.64
C THR A 65 -9.55 10.12 -5.87
N ILE A 66 -8.75 9.10 -6.19
CA ILE A 66 -8.71 7.85 -5.44
C ILE A 66 -7.27 7.70 -4.96
N GLY A 67 -7.06 7.90 -3.67
CA GLY A 67 -5.79 7.63 -3.00
C GLY A 67 -5.76 6.18 -2.52
N ILE A 68 -4.85 5.37 -3.04
CA ILE A 68 -4.61 4.00 -2.60
C ILE A 68 -3.32 4.00 -1.80
N SER A 69 -3.38 3.50 -0.57
CA SER A 69 -2.23 3.46 0.31
C SER A 69 -2.00 2.06 0.89
N GLN A 70 -0.73 1.74 1.15
CA GLN A 70 -0.30 0.45 1.69
C GLN A 70 0.53 0.68 2.95
N SER A 71 0.12 0.03 4.05
CA SER A 71 0.84 0.05 5.32
C SER A 71 1.14 -1.37 5.80
N ALA A 72 2.32 -1.54 6.41
CA ALA A 72 2.69 -2.76 7.13
C ALA A 72 2.11 -2.79 8.56
N GLU A 73 1.61 -1.66 9.05
CA GLU A 73 0.92 -1.58 10.33
C GLU A 73 -0.52 -2.08 10.19
N ASP A 74 -1.03 -2.67 11.26
CA ASP A 74 -2.43 -3.04 11.34
C ASP A 74 -3.28 -1.81 11.64
N LEU A 75 -3.75 -1.17 10.58
CA LEU A 75 -4.60 0.02 10.64
C LEU A 75 -6.09 -0.35 10.51
N SER A 76 -6.47 -1.62 10.68
CA SER A 76 -7.81 -2.11 10.37
C SER A 76 -8.88 -1.81 11.44
N ALA A 77 -8.86 -0.63 12.05
CA ALA A 77 -9.98 -0.16 12.85
C ALA A 77 -11.18 0.05 11.92
N CYS A 78 -12.00 -0.98 11.73
CA CYS A 78 -13.17 -0.92 10.89
C CYS A 78 -14.34 -0.31 11.68
N ASN A 79 -14.73 0.89 11.27
CA ASN A 79 -15.87 1.62 11.85
C ASN A 79 -17.09 1.64 10.93
N GLY A 80 -17.15 0.75 9.93
CA GLY A 80 -18.23 0.72 8.94
C GLY A 80 -18.66 -0.69 8.55
N GLU A 81 -19.24 -0.86 7.37
CA GLU A 81 -19.80 -2.14 6.93
C GLU A 81 -18.69 -3.09 6.46
N MET A 82 -18.68 -4.31 7.00
CA MET A 82 -17.79 -5.37 6.55
C MET A 82 -18.47 -6.21 5.46
N ARG A 83 -17.79 -6.42 4.33
CA ARG A 83 -18.22 -7.39 3.31
C ARG A 83 -17.06 -8.24 2.83
N THR A 84 -17.35 -9.46 2.41
CA THR A 84 -16.35 -10.33 1.79
C THR A 84 -16.36 -10.08 0.28
N ILE A 85 -15.21 -9.67 -0.28
CA ILE A 85 -14.96 -9.59 -1.72
C ILE A 85 -13.77 -10.48 -2.05
N ILE A 86 -13.88 -11.37 -3.03
CA ILE A 86 -12.78 -12.25 -3.50
C ILE A 86 -12.01 -12.82 -2.30
N GLU A 87 -12.74 -13.51 -1.42
CA GLU A 87 -12.18 -14.23 -0.26
C GLU A 87 -11.44 -13.34 0.77
N THR A 88 -11.48 -12.02 0.65
CA THR A 88 -10.95 -11.09 1.66
C THR A 88 -12.06 -10.28 2.32
N GLN A 89 -11.88 -9.99 3.60
CA GLN A 89 -12.77 -9.09 4.33
C GLN A 89 -12.38 -7.64 4.04
N VAL A 90 -13.34 -6.90 3.50
CA VAL A 90 -13.22 -5.50 3.13
C VAL A 90 -14.12 -4.69 4.04
N CYS A 91 -13.55 -3.67 4.67
CA CYS A 91 -14.28 -2.69 5.47
C CYS A 91 -14.61 -1.48 4.61
N TRP A 92 -15.90 -1.19 4.42
CA TRP A 92 -16.38 0.11 3.94
C TRP A 92 -16.57 1.02 5.14
N GLY A 93 -15.53 1.79 5.46
CA GLY A 93 -15.55 2.78 6.51
C GLY A 93 -16.57 3.89 6.29
N LEU A 94 -16.73 4.72 7.31
CA LEU A 94 -17.64 5.87 7.29
C LEU A 94 -17.05 7.01 6.45
N LYS A 95 -17.92 7.79 5.81
CA LYS A 95 -17.51 9.06 5.18
C LYS A 95 -16.99 10.02 6.24
N LEU A 96 -15.77 10.52 6.05
CA LEU A 96 -15.18 11.51 6.95
C LEU A 96 -15.99 12.82 6.91
N PRO A 97 -16.47 13.35 8.04
CA PRO A 97 -17.31 14.56 8.05
C PRO A 97 -16.61 15.80 7.49
N SER A 98 -15.28 15.89 7.62
CA SER A 98 -14.49 17.07 7.24
C SER A 98 -14.11 17.09 5.76
N THR A 99 -13.96 15.92 5.13
CA THR A 99 -13.47 15.82 3.74
C THR A 99 -14.46 15.13 2.80
N ASN A 100 -15.52 14.54 3.35
CA ASN A 100 -16.51 13.72 2.64
C ASN A 100 -15.91 12.48 1.96
N ASP A 101 -14.69 12.10 2.36
CA ASP A 101 -14.00 10.94 1.80
C ASP A 101 -14.56 9.65 2.39
N LEU A 102 -14.87 8.70 1.52
CA LEU A 102 -15.07 7.30 1.85
C LEU A 102 -13.70 6.63 2.05
N ILE A 103 -13.57 5.87 3.14
CA ILE A 103 -12.40 5.05 3.43
C ILE A 103 -12.79 3.58 3.25
N ILE A 104 -12.06 2.85 2.41
CA ILE A 104 -12.24 1.41 2.22
C ILE A 104 -10.93 0.73 2.62
N THR A 105 -10.97 -0.28 3.49
CA THR A 105 -9.76 -0.98 3.94
C THR A 105 -9.86 -2.49 3.80
N TRP A 106 -8.74 -3.14 3.50
CA TRP A 106 -8.66 -4.61 3.51
C TRP A 106 -7.24 -5.06 3.84
N LYS A 107 -7.10 -6.34 4.20
CA LYS A 107 -5.80 -6.98 4.40
C LYS A 107 -5.49 -7.93 3.26
N LYS A 108 -4.26 -7.88 2.75
CA LYS A 108 -3.74 -8.82 1.75
C LYS A 108 -2.22 -8.94 1.90
N ASN A 109 -1.70 -10.17 1.85
CA ASN A 109 -0.26 -10.45 1.87
C ASN A 109 0.50 -9.83 3.07
N GLY A 110 -0.16 -9.72 4.24
CA GLY A 110 0.45 -9.11 5.43
C GLY A 110 0.48 -7.58 5.46
N TYR A 111 -0.20 -6.92 4.52
CA TYR A 111 -0.35 -5.46 4.48
C TYR A 111 -1.80 -5.04 4.64
N THR A 112 -2.01 -3.87 5.24
CA THR A 112 -3.28 -3.15 5.23
C THR A 112 -3.28 -2.21 4.03
N TYR A 113 -4.28 -2.34 3.17
CA TYR A 113 -4.54 -1.42 2.07
C TYR A 113 -5.68 -0.50 2.46
N ILE A 114 -5.53 0.77 2.11
CA ILE A 114 -6.48 1.84 2.43
C ILE A 114 -6.77 2.60 1.14
N VAL A 115 -8.02 2.63 0.74
CA VAL A 115 -8.51 3.46 -0.35
C VAL A 115 -9.27 4.62 0.24
N LYS A 116 -8.87 5.83 -0.11
CA LYS A 116 -9.49 7.08 0.27
C LYS A 116 -10.02 7.75 -0.99
N THR A 117 -11.32 8.01 -1.06
CA THR A 117 -11.92 8.61 -2.25
C THR A 117 -13.13 9.47 -1.90
N ASN A 118 -13.35 10.53 -2.68
CA ASN A 118 -14.54 11.36 -2.59
C ASN A 118 -15.67 10.89 -3.53
N ASP A 119 -15.50 9.75 -4.19
CA ASP A 119 -16.48 9.17 -5.12
C ASP A 119 -17.02 7.82 -4.62
N SER A 120 -18.09 7.35 -5.26
CA SER A 120 -18.68 6.04 -5.00
C SER A 120 -17.96 4.98 -5.82
N LEU A 121 -17.28 4.05 -5.16
CA LEU A 121 -16.69 2.89 -5.83
C LEU A 121 -17.67 1.72 -5.84
N SER A 122 -17.82 1.07 -6.99
CA SER A 122 -18.60 -0.16 -7.09
C SER A 122 -17.87 -1.33 -6.42
N ILE A 123 -18.61 -2.40 -6.11
CA ILE A 123 -17.99 -3.64 -5.60
C ILE A 123 -17.00 -4.20 -6.63
N ASP A 124 -17.32 -4.12 -7.92
CA ASP A 124 -16.47 -4.61 -9.01
C ASP A 124 -15.18 -3.80 -9.16
N ASP A 125 -15.22 -2.50 -8.90
CA ASP A 125 -14.01 -1.66 -8.87
C ASP A 125 -13.09 -2.08 -7.73
N VAL A 126 -13.64 -2.25 -6.53
CA VAL A 126 -12.88 -2.66 -5.35
C VAL A 126 -12.33 -4.07 -5.53
N ALA A 127 -13.13 -4.98 -6.07
CA ALA A 127 -12.72 -6.33 -6.45
C ALA A 127 -11.52 -6.29 -7.43
N SER A 128 -11.63 -5.47 -8.47
CA SER A 128 -10.57 -5.30 -9.48
C SER A 128 -9.31 -4.70 -8.89
N MET A 129 -9.42 -3.72 -7.97
CA MET A 129 -8.27 -3.18 -7.24
C MET A 129 -7.59 -4.27 -6.40
N ILE A 130 -8.36 -5.04 -5.63
CA ILE A 130 -7.84 -6.14 -4.80
C ILE A 130 -7.10 -7.17 -5.65
N SER A 131 -7.64 -7.55 -6.81
CA SER A 131 -6.99 -8.55 -7.68
C SER A 131 -5.71 -8.04 -8.34
N ASN A 132 -5.58 -6.73 -8.57
CA ASN A 132 -4.48 -6.14 -9.33
C ASN A 132 -3.37 -5.50 -8.47
N LEU A 133 -3.48 -5.61 -7.15
CA LEU A 133 -2.51 -5.16 -6.14
C LEU A 133 -1.83 -6.34 -5.43
#